data_AF-A0A0Q4XU82-F1
#
_entry.id   AF-A0A0Q4XU82-F1
#
_cell.length_a   1.000
_cell.length_b   1.000
_cell.length_c   1.000
_cell.angle_alpha   90.00
_cell.angle_beta   90.00
_cell.angle_gamma   90.00
#
_symmetry.space_group_name_H-M   'P 1'
#
loop_
_entity.id
_entity.type
_entity.pdbx_description
1 polymer ?
#
loop_
_entity_poly.entity_id
_entity_poly.type
_entity_poly.pdbx_seq_one_letter_code
_entity_poly.pdbx_strand_id
1 'polypeptide(L)' 'MDPHEFEHDGTRYEVHFERVAEGWICRILREGGDTAHIMAFPDGIGFDQREVRESLIAGCEAAVDVLDPIPPTRH' A
#
# COMPACT_ATOMS: atom_id res chain seq x y z
N MET A 1 1.94 12.16 6.92
CA MET A 1 2.54 11.97 5.58
C MET A 1 1.41 12.09 4.59
N ASP A 2 1.62 12.77 3.47
CA ASP A 2 0.56 12.92 2.47
C ASP A 2 0.15 11.56 1.89
N PRO A 3 -1.15 11.34 1.68
CA PRO A 3 -1.63 10.12 1.05
C PRO A 3 -1.02 9.97 -0.35
N HIS A 4 -0.83 8.73 -0.78
CA HIS A 4 -0.29 8.40 -2.09
C HIS A 4 -1.37 7.77 -2.95
N GLU A 5 -1.64 8.38 -4.10
CA GLU A 5 -2.59 7.85 -5.07
C GLU A 5 -1.83 7.21 -6.24
N PHE A 6 -2.28 6.03 -6.64
CA PHE A 6 -1.76 5.32 -7.81
C PHE A 6 -2.88 4.58 -8.54
N GLU A 7 -2.66 4.25 -9.81
CA GLU A 7 -3.58 3.44 -10.61
C GLU A 7 -2.98 2.05 -10.81
N HIS A 8 -3.78 1.01 -10.56
CA HIS A 8 -3.39 -0.38 -10.80
C HIS A 8 -4.54 -1.10 -11.51
N ASP A 9 -4.26 -1.67 -12.67
CA ASP A 9 -5.23 -2.33 -13.56
C ASP A 9 -6.49 -1.49 -13.84
N GLY A 10 -6.30 -0.18 -14.08
CA GLY A 10 -7.41 0.76 -14.35
C GLY A 10 -8.29 1.06 -13.12
N THR A 11 -7.91 0.59 -11.94
CA THR A 11 -8.52 0.96 -10.67
C THR A 11 -7.60 1.91 -9.92
N ARG A 12 -8.12 3.07 -9.50
CA ARG A 12 -7.35 4.00 -8.67
C ARG A 12 -7.41 3.59 -7.21
N TYR A 13 -6.25 3.60 -6.58
CA TYR A 13 -6.05 3.30 -5.17
C TYR A 13 -5.44 4.52 -4.48
N GLU A 14 -5.85 4.74 -3.24
CA GLU A 14 -5.33 5.78 -2.36
C GLU A 14 -4.76 5.14 -1.09
N VAL A 15 -3.53 5.46 -0.76
CA VAL A 15 -2.82 4.94 0.42
C VAL A 15 -2.71 6.04 1.45
N HIS A 16 -3.31 5.80 2.62
CA HIS A 16 -3.16 6.66 3.79
C HIS A 16 -2.14 6.10 4.74
N PHE A 17 -1.17 6.93 5.12
CA PHE A 17 -0.09 6.56 6.02
C PHE A 17 -0.36 7.12 7.42
N GLU A 18 -0.58 6.22 8.37
CA GLU A 18 -0.76 6.53 9.78
C GLU A 18 0.47 6.11 10.58
N ARG A 19 1.07 7.06 11.31
CA ARG A 19 2.17 6.76 12.23
C ARG A 19 1.59 6.26 13.56
N VAL A 20 2.01 5.08 14.00
CA VAL A 20 1.67 4.50 15.31
C VAL A 20 2.93 4.30 16.15
N ALA A 21 2.79 3.97 17.44
CA ALA A 21 3.95 3.80 18.33
C ALA A 21 4.91 2.67 17.88
N GLU A 22 4.38 1.65 17.23
CA GLU A 22 5.12 0.44 16.85
C GLU A 22 5.64 0.46 15.39
N GLY A 23 5.28 1.49 14.61
CA GLY A 23 5.59 1.57 13.18
C GLY A 23 4.63 2.45 12.39
N TRP A 24 4.34 2.02 11.16
CA TRP A 24 3.43 2.66 10.23
C TRP A 24 2.28 1.74 9.87
N ILE A 25 1.09 2.29 9.78
CA ILE A 25 -0.08 1.62 9.23
C ILE A 25 -0.40 2.27 7.89
N CYS A 26 -0.45 1.48 6.82
CA CYS A 26 -0.90 1.92 5.50
C CYS A 26 -2.31 1.40 5.27
N ARG A 27 -3.26 2.30 5.04
CA ARG A 27 -4.63 1.96 4.65
C ARG A 27 -4.79 2.21 3.16
N ILE A 28 -5.05 1.15 2.41
CA ILE A 28 -5.30 1.20 0.97
C ILE A 28 -6.81 1.28 0.77
N LEU A 29 -7.27 2.36 0.16
CA LEU A 29 -8.65 2.56 -0.24
C LEU A 29 -8.75 2.46 -1.75
N ARG A 30 -9.84 1.86 -2.23
CA ARG A 30 -10.17 1.81 -3.65
C ARG A 30 -11.08 2.99 -3.98
N GLU A 31 -10.86 3.64 -5.12
CA GLU A 31 -11.75 4.70 -5.60
C GLU A 31 -13.18 4.16 -5.73
N GLY A 32 -14.13 4.83 -5.07
CA GLY A 32 -15.55 4.45 -5.09
C GLY A 32 -15.98 3.35 -4.12
N GLY A 33 -15.12 2.93 -3.17
CA GLY A 33 -15.45 1.88 -2.19
C GLY A 33 -14.92 2.12 -0.77
N ASP A 34 -15.13 1.13 0.10
CA ASP A 34 -14.57 1.06 1.46
C ASP A 34 -13.06 0.71 1.45
N THR A 35 -12.41 0.77 2.63
CA THR A 35 -11.00 0.37 2.80
C THR A 35 -10.77 -1.03 2.23
N ALA A 36 -9.98 -1.11 1.15
CA ALA A 36 -9.68 -2.35 0.45
C ALA A 36 -8.72 -3.22 1.26
N HIS A 37 -7.72 -2.60 1.89
CA HIS A 37 -6.72 -3.32 2.65
C HIS A 37 -6.00 -2.46 3.69
N ILE A 38 -5.49 -3.09 4.75
CA ILE A 38 -4.71 -2.41 5.80
C ILE A 38 -3.43 -3.23 6.02
N MET A 39 -2.29 -2.55 5.97
CA MET A 39 -0.98 -3.14 6.25
C MET A 39 -0.28 -2.44 7.38
N ALA A 40 0.42 -3.22 8.21
CA ALA A 40 1.28 -2.70 9.26
C ALA A 40 2.75 -2.94 8.88
N PHE A 41 3.53 -1.88 8.93
CA PHE A 41 4.98 -1.87 8.74
C PHE A 41 5.62 -1.54 10.09
N PRO A 42 6.08 -2.54 10.85
CA PRO A 42 6.76 -2.30 12.11
C PRO A 42 8.09 -1.57 11.89
N ASP A 43 8.51 -0.75 12.87
CA ASP A 43 9.83 -0.10 12.89
C ASP A 43 10.94 -1.15 13.15
N GLY A 44 11.16 -2.06 12.22
CA GLY A 44 12.14 -3.15 12.28
C GLY A 44 13.40 -2.90 11.45
N ILE A 45 14.40 -3.78 11.57
CA ILE A 45 15.63 -3.74 10.76
C ILE A 45 15.28 -4.11 9.31
N GLY A 46 15.56 -3.21 8.37
CA GLY A 46 15.21 -3.34 6.94
C GLY A 46 14.34 -2.19 6.42
N PHE A 47 13.85 -1.34 7.32
CA PHE A 47 13.15 -0.12 6.97
C PHE A 47 14.14 1.03 6.78
N ASP A 48 14.29 1.55 5.55
CA ASP A 48 15.14 2.70 5.34
C ASP A 48 14.43 3.96 5.84
N GLN A 49 14.88 4.46 6.99
CA GLN A 49 14.30 5.65 7.61
C GLN A 49 14.52 6.93 6.80
N ARG A 50 15.40 6.89 5.78
CA ARG A 50 15.60 8.02 4.86
C ARG A 50 14.59 8.02 3.73
N GLU A 51 14.05 6.85 3.37
CA GLU A 51 13.09 6.62 2.29
C GLU A 51 11.85 5.85 2.77
N VAL A 52 11.42 6.14 4.00
CA VAL A 52 10.21 5.57 4.66
C VAL A 52 9.04 5.58 3.69
N ARG A 53 8.78 6.72 3.06
CA ARG A 53 7.65 6.90 2.16
C ARG A 53 7.71 5.93 0.97
N GLU A 54 8.86 5.83 0.30
CA GLU A 54 9.02 4.96 -0.87
C GLU A 54 8.96 3.47 -0.49
N SER A 55 9.51 3.11 0.66
CA SER A 55 9.40 1.74 1.21
C SER A 55 7.95 1.35 1.49
N LEU A 56 7.16 2.27 2.09
CA LEU A 56 5.75 2.03 2.35
C LEU A 56 4.94 1.96 1.05
N ILE A 57 5.20 2.84 0.08
CA ILE A 57 4.56 2.83 -1.23
C ILE A 57 4.82 1.51 -1.96
N ALA A 58 6.09 1.11 -2.09
CA ALA A 58 6.47 -0.13 -2.79
C ALA A 58 5.82 -1.37 -2.15
N GLY A 59 5.74 -1.40 -0.81
CA GLY A 59 5.02 -2.46 -0.11
C GLY A 59 3.52 -2.44 -0.42
N CYS A 60 2.89 -1.27 -0.48
CA CYS A 60 1.47 -1.12 -0.81
C CYS A 60 1.14 -1.52 -2.25
N GLU A 61 1.97 -1.13 -3.22
CA GLU A 61 1.82 -1.55 -4.61
C GLU A 61 1.93 -3.07 -4.74
N ALA A 62 2.93 -3.69 -4.09
CA ALA A 62 3.09 -5.15 -4.08
C ALA A 62 1.91 -5.87 -3.40
N ALA A 63 1.29 -5.28 -2.38
CA ALA A 63 0.12 -5.86 -1.74
C ALA A 63 -1.13 -5.80 -2.64
N VAL A 64 -1.32 -4.71 -3.38
CA VAL A 64 -2.43 -4.61 -4.35
C VAL A 64 -2.28 -5.65 -5.46
N ASP A 65 -1.06 -5.87 -5.97
CA ASP A 65 -0.76 -6.91 -6.97
C ASP A 65 -1.18 -8.32 -6.49
N VAL A 66 -1.07 -8.60 -5.19
CA VAL A 66 -1.51 -9.87 -4.58
C VAL A 66 -3.02 -9.91 -4.31
N LEU A 67 -3.65 -8.77 -4.00
CA LEU A 67 -5.08 -8.68 -3.66
C LEU A 67 -6.00 -8.75 -4.87
N ASP A 68 -5.56 -8.21 -6.01
CA ASP A 68 -6.26 -8.30 -7.29
C ASP A 68 -5.44 -9.20 -8.24
N PRO A 69 -5.35 -10.52 -7.98
CA PRO A 69 -4.60 -11.39 -8.84
C PRO A 69 -5.32 -11.42 -10.19
N ILE A 70 -4.75 -10.74 -11.18
CA ILE A 70 -5.15 -10.89 -12.58
C ILE A 70 -5.19 -12.40 -12.86
N PRO A 71 -6.34 -13.00 -13.22
CA PRO A 71 -6.34 -14.39 -13.60
C PRO A 71 -5.36 -14.51 -14.76
N PRO A 72 -4.33 -15.39 -14.68
CA PRO A 72 -3.33 -15.46 -15.72
C PRO A 72 -4.07 -15.70 -17.03
N THR A 73 -3.94 -14.78 -17.98
CA THR A 73 -4.44 -14.94 -19.33
C THR A 73 -3.71 -16.13 -19.93
N ARG A 74 -4.31 -17.31 -19.76
CA ARG A 74 -3.82 -18.57 -20.31
C ARG A 74 -4.02 -18.48 -21.82
N HIS A 75 -2.92 -18.26 -22.53
CA HIS A 75 -2.86 -18.27 -24.00
C HIS A 75 -2.34 -19.62 -24.51
#